data_AF-A0A4Q3VUQ8-F1
#
_entry.id   AF-A0A4Q3VUQ8-F1
#
_cell.length_a   1.000
_cell.length_b   1.000
_cell.length_c   1.000
_cell.angle_alpha   90.00
_cell.angle_beta   90.00
_cell.angle_gamma   90.00
#
_symmetry.space_group_name_H-M   'P 1'
#
loop_
_entity.id
_entity.type
_entity.pdbx_description
1 polymer ?
#
loop_
_entity_poly.entity_id
_entity_poly.type
_entity_poly.pdbx_seq_one_letter_code
_entity_poly.pdbx_strand_id
1 'polypeptide(L)'
;MGSYSTNRSRRGREGGQTIVVALIILGLLLILGFVFIGIINRSIQSNKRTLSRNGTDDIAEAGIRYAHRQLLQSEEGADWRGTPTPPVAEGGQPNFTRDPDAYYLRPASGFNIPGTDLPDLGGPDGLGPFLRVGFQNDRVAVRVRYSPSDLNLFSRDPQGVLRNPGAVRSYLLIESIGRNGRINSSDPTTLGTATPIQFQGFANQVAFDLAYRRLTAAQAGARPSRVSRALVSIGITDGARWFTNKFKQSRPAELGIPGDITEAYGGPAPFLQLGLPSVDKSGLGKASNIGGLGSFRSNADLLIHGNVQMYANRLFGDQFTVAGSVKGERGSSFSVQDQKFTFNGANQIQWAAPTIVSLPPTQFDSRSADFTTIQGLFRDGLARVDQEGFSNGVAFEDPPSILTTDPDTKESRYTSMTRESGVTAGNGNSGRYGHGRGIYVDNASDRQTANSESGRQAPSARSLVQDWTDPNNRDSSGWNGPFYMPRGAYLLLQSDGFTITRDGRGAANEREWRDYGGATSGQSSLRYRIGRDAQGVIRIVDGLTPGIANIDGNLTTADYGRGFPFSGVLNFEGNVRVR
;
A
#
# COMPACT_ATOMS: atom_id res chain seq x y z
N MET A 1 12.86 -68.83 104.27
CA MET A 1 14.21 -68.72 103.69
C MET A 1 14.04 -68.77 102.18
N GLY A 2 14.43 -67.70 101.47
CA GLY A 2 14.61 -67.64 100.01
C GLY A 2 13.35 -67.62 99.12
N SER A 3 13.07 -66.48 98.48
CA SER A 3 12.61 -66.48 97.08
C SER A 3 12.92 -65.14 96.42
N TYR A 4 13.81 -65.18 95.44
CA TYR A 4 14.23 -64.06 94.58
C TYR A 4 13.15 -63.77 93.53
N SER A 5 12.83 -62.49 93.34
CA SER A 5 11.89 -62.00 92.33
C SER A 5 12.52 -62.01 90.93
N THR A 6 11.81 -62.58 89.95
CA THR A 6 12.10 -62.45 88.52
C THR A 6 11.36 -61.26 87.89
N ASN A 7 12.05 -60.64 86.94
CA ASN A 7 11.77 -59.40 86.22
C ASN A 7 10.38 -59.28 85.59
N ARG A 8 9.75 -58.11 85.76
CA ARG A 8 8.56 -57.64 85.03
C ARG A 8 8.92 -57.24 83.59
N SER A 9 8.19 -57.80 82.63
CA SER A 9 8.15 -57.35 81.23
C SER A 9 7.30 -56.08 81.09
N ARG A 10 7.87 -55.07 80.41
CA ARG A 10 7.17 -53.85 79.97
C ARG A 10 6.28 -54.17 78.76
N ARG A 11 4.97 -53.91 78.85
CA ARG A 11 4.07 -53.80 77.69
C ARG A 11 4.12 -52.36 77.15
N GLY A 12 4.58 -52.21 75.91
CA GLY A 12 4.56 -50.95 75.16
C GLY A 12 3.17 -50.62 74.63
N ARG A 13 2.83 -49.33 74.63
CA ARG A 13 1.58 -48.72 74.17
C ARG A 13 1.63 -48.54 72.64
N GLU A 14 0.73 -49.16 71.87
CA GLU A 14 0.61 -48.96 70.41
C GLU A 14 -0.79 -48.50 69.94
N GLY A 15 -1.69 -48.07 70.84
CA GLY A 15 -3.07 -47.71 70.48
C GLY A 15 -3.32 -46.26 70.03
N GLY A 16 -2.37 -45.33 70.21
CA GLY A 16 -2.57 -43.88 69.99
C GLY A 16 -1.78 -43.25 68.86
N GLN A 17 -0.80 -43.96 68.29
CA GLN A 17 0.14 -43.41 67.31
C GLN A 17 -0.45 -43.43 65.88
N THR A 18 -1.30 -44.40 65.56
CA THR A 18 -1.91 -44.58 64.24
C THR A 18 -2.92 -43.46 63.89
N ILE A 19 -3.68 -42.97 64.88
CA ILE A 19 -4.65 -41.87 64.66
C ILE A 19 -3.94 -40.53 64.43
N VAL A 20 -2.87 -40.25 65.16
CA VAL A 20 -2.06 -39.02 64.97
C VAL A 20 -1.40 -39.03 63.59
N VAL A 21 -0.86 -40.17 63.17
CA VAL A 21 -0.28 -40.34 61.82
C VAL A 21 -1.36 -40.17 60.74
N ALA A 22 -2.55 -40.74 60.92
CA ALA A 22 -3.66 -40.58 59.98
C ALA A 22 -4.13 -39.12 59.83
N LEU A 23 -4.22 -38.37 60.94
CA LEU A 23 -4.58 -36.95 60.93
C LEU A 23 -3.51 -36.07 60.25
N ILE A 24 -2.23 -36.35 60.50
CA ILE A 24 -1.13 -35.63 59.83
C ILE A 24 -1.15 -35.93 58.33
N ILE A 25 -1.35 -37.19 57.92
CA ILE A 25 -1.46 -37.57 56.50
C ILE A 25 -2.66 -36.90 55.84
N LEU A 26 -3.82 -36.86 56.51
CA LEU A 26 -5.01 -36.20 55.98
C LEU A 26 -4.82 -34.69 55.81
N GLY A 27 -4.16 -34.03 56.79
CA GLY A 27 -3.79 -32.62 56.69
C GLY A 27 -2.79 -32.35 55.57
N LEU A 28 -1.80 -33.23 55.37
CA LEU A 28 -0.81 -33.13 54.32
C LEU A 28 -1.45 -33.31 52.93
N LEU A 29 -2.37 -34.27 52.78
CA LEU A 29 -3.16 -34.47 51.56
C LEU A 29 -4.06 -33.28 51.23
N LEU A 30 -4.64 -32.63 52.24
CA LEU A 30 -5.49 -31.45 52.06
C LEU A 30 -4.68 -30.24 51.59
N ILE A 31 -3.48 -30.02 52.15
CA ILE A 31 -2.54 -28.99 51.66
C ILE A 31 -2.12 -29.28 50.22
N LEU A 32 -1.79 -30.55 49.90
CA LEU A 32 -1.43 -30.97 48.55
C LEU A 32 -2.58 -30.76 47.56
N GLY A 33 -3.83 -31.01 47.99
CA GLY A 33 -5.04 -30.72 47.22
C GLY A 33 -5.20 -29.24 46.90
N PHE A 34 -4.98 -28.34 47.87
CA PHE A 34 -5.05 -26.89 47.62
C PHE A 34 -3.93 -26.39 46.70
N VAL A 35 -2.71 -26.91 46.85
CA VAL A 35 -1.59 -26.60 45.94
C VAL A 35 -1.91 -27.06 44.52
N PHE A 36 -2.45 -28.26 44.37
CA PHE A 36 -2.83 -28.82 43.06
C PHE A 36 -3.95 -28.00 42.39
N ILE A 37 -4.99 -27.61 43.13
CA ILE A 37 -6.05 -26.71 42.62
C ILE A 37 -5.46 -25.35 42.20
N GLY A 38 -4.53 -24.80 43.00
CA GLY A 38 -3.83 -23.55 42.67
C GLY A 38 -3.03 -23.65 41.37
N ILE A 39 -2.32 -24.75 41.15
CA ILE A 39 -1.55 -25.02 39.93
C ILE A 39 -2.48 -25.18 38.72
N ILE A 40 -3.58 -25.94 38.85
CA ILE A 40 -4.56 -26.09 37.76
C ILE A 40 -5.18 -24.75 37.40
N ASN A 41 -5.61 -23.96 38.37
CA ASN A 41 -6.20 -22.64 38.08
C ASN A 41 -5.19 -21.72 37.39
N ARG A 42 -3.93 -21.73 37.83
CA ARG A 42 -2.85 -20.97 37.17
C ARG A 42 -2.61 -21.43 35.73
N SER A 43 -2.62 -22.75 35.49
CA SER A 43 -2.46 -23.36 34.16
C SER A 43 -3.63 -23.04 33.23
N ILE A 44 -4.88 -23.10 33.72
CA ILE A 44 -6.07 -22.72 32.96
C ILE A 44 -6.02 -21.23 32.60
N GLN A 45 -5.63 -20.38 33.55
CA GLN A 45 -5.50 -18.94 33.29
C GLN A 45 -4.37 -18.62 32.30
N SER A 46 -3.23 -19.31 32.37
CA SER A 46 -2.17 -19.16 31.37
C SER A 46 -2.63 -19.61 29.99
N ASN A 47 -3.31 -20.75 29.89
CA ASN A 47 -3.80 -21.27 28.61
C ASN A 47 -4.86 -20.36 27.99
N LYS A 48 -5.80 -19.81 28.79
CA LYS A 48 -6.78 -18.82 28.31
C LYS A 48 -6.11 -17.54 27.79
N ARG A 49 -5.03 -17.08 28.43
CA ARG A 49 -4.26 -15.91 27.97
C ARG A 49 -3.51 -16.19 26.67
N THR A 50 -2.91 -17.38 26.53
CA THR A 50 -2.20 -17.78 25.29
C THR A 50 -3.18 -17.92 24.12
N LEU A 51 -4.31 -18.62 24.30
CA LEU A 51 -5.33 -18.75 23.27
C LEU A 51 -5.90 -17.39 22.84
N SER A 52 -6.16 -16.49 23.80
CA SER A 52 -6.65 -15.15 23.47
C SER A 52 -5.62 -14.30 22.72
N ARG A 53 -4.32 -14.48 22.98
CA ARG A 53 -3.24 -13.76 22.29
C ARG A 53 -3.05 -14.25 20.86
N ASN A 54 -3.06 -15.57 20.67
CA ASN A 54 -2.99 -16.16 19.34
C ASN A 54 -4.19 -15.71 18.50
N GLY A 55 -5.40 -15.72 19.06
CA GLY A 55 -6.60 -15.21 18.38
C GLY A 55 -6.49 -13.73 17.99
N THR A 56 -6.00 -12.85 18.88
CA THR A 56 -5.82 -11.43 18.53
C THR A 56 -4.77 -11.21 17.45
N ASP A 57 -3.71 -12.02 17.43
CA ASP A 57 -2.66 -11.91 16.40
C ASP A 57 -3.18 -12.41 15.04
N ASP A 58 -3.94 -13.51 15.00
CA ASP A 58 -4.59 -14.03 13.80
C ASP A 58 -5.59 -13.01 13.22
N ILE A 59 -6.37 -12.35 14.07
CA ILE A 59 -7.31 -11.29 13.66
C ILE A 59 -6.57 -10.05 13.19
N ALA A 60 -5.45 -9.68 13.84
CA ALA A 60 -4.61 -8.59 13.38
C ALA A 60 -4.02 -8.88 11.99
N GLU A 61 -3.59 -10.12 11.73
CA GLU A 61 -3.16 -10.55 10.41
C GLU A 61 -4.31 -10.49 9.38
N ALA A 62 -5.52 -10.91 9.76
CA ALA A 62 -6.69 -10.78 8.91
C ALA A 62 -6.96 -9.31 8.51
N GLY A 63 -6.74 -8.36 9.43
CA GLY A 63 -6.80 -6.92 9.11
C GLY A 63 -5.72 -6.45 8.13
N ILE A 64 -4.50 -6.98 8.22
CA ILE A 64 -3.43 -6.71 7.26
C ILE A 64 -3.83 -7.25 5.88
N ARG A 65 -4.31 -8.49 5.82
CA ARG A 65 -4.78 -9.11 4.57
C ARG A 65 -5.96 -8.36 3.95
N TYR A 66 -6.88 -7.86 4.79
CA TYR A 66 -7.97 -7.00 4.35
C TYR A 66 -7.44 -5.73 3.68
N ALA A 67 -6.57 -4.97 4.36
CA ALA A 67 -6.00 -3.74 3.80
C ALA A 67 -5.17 -4.00 2.54
N HIS A 68 -4.37 -5.06 2.53
CA HIS A 68 -3.61 -5.44 1.35
C HIS A 68 -4.51 -5.77 0.15
N ARG A 69 -5.62 -6.49 0.37
CA ARG A 69 -6.61 -6.76 -0.67
C ARG A 69 -7.23 -5.46 -1.20
N GLN A 70 -7.56 -4.50 -0.32
CA GLN A 70 -8.08 -3.20 -0.74
C GLN A 70 -7.06 -2.44 -1.60
N LEU A 71 -5.76 -2.48 -1.25
CA LEU A 71 -4.71 -1.88 -2.07
C LEU A 71 -4.60 -2.49 -3.48
N LEU A 72 -4.95 -3.76 -3.63
CA LEU A 72 -4.87 -4.48 -4.92
C LEU A 72 -6.14 -4.37 -5.77
N GLN A 73 -7.32 -4.40 -5.14
CA GLN A 73 -8.59 -4.63 -5.82
C GLN A 73 -9.56 -3.46 -5.75
N SER A 74 -9.44 -2.57 -4.77
CA SER A 74 -10.35 -1.41 -4.64
C SER A 74 -10.16 -0.40 -5.76
N GLU A 75 -11.17 0.45 -5.98
CA GLU A 75 -11.08 1.58 -6.92
C GLU A 75 -9.88 2.48 -6.61
N GLU A 76 -9.65 2.79 -5.34
CA GLU A 76 -8.54 3.63 -4.88
C GLU A 76 -7.18 2.94 -5.06
N GLY A 77 -7.13 1.60 -5.01
CA GLY A 77 -5.91 0.80 -5.19
C GLY A 77 -4.77 1.26 -4.29
N ALA A 78 -3.61 1.60 -4.86
CA ALA A 78 -2.45 2.08 -4.11
C ALA A 78 -2.71 3.36 -3.28
N ASP A 79 -3.73 4.15 -3.63
CA ASP A 79 -4.15 5.33 -2.89
C ASP A 79 -5.14 5.03 -1.76
N TRP A 80 -5.59 3.77 -1.63
CA TRP A 80 -6.52 3.38 -0.59
C TRP A 80 -5.92 3.61 0.79
N ARG A 81 -6.59 4.44 1.59
CA ARG A 81 -6.29 4.64 3.02
C ARG A 81 -7.45 4.20 3.92
N GLY A 82 -8.60 3.93 3.29
CA GLY A 82 -9.88 3.69 3.94
C GLY A 82 -10.41 4.91 4.70
N THR A 83 -11.71 4.94 4.95
CA THR A 83 -12.34 6.03 5.70
C THR A 83 -12.20 5.77 7.19
N PRO A 84 -11.58 6.68 7.97
CA PRO A 84 -11.49 6.50 9.42
C PRO A 84 -12.86 6.35 10.06
N THR A 85 -12.99 5.42 11.00
CA THR A 85 -14.24 5.19 11.72
C THR A 85 -14.24 6.11 12.94
N PRO A 86 -15.22 7.02 13.11
CA PRO A 86 -15.29 7.83 14.32
C PRO A 86 -15.65 6.95 15.54
N PRO A 87 -15.19 7.30 16.75
CA PRO A 87 -15.65 6.65 17.98
C PRO A 87 -17.17 6.76 18.15
N VAL A 88 -17.81 5.75 18.71
CA VAL A 88 -19.25 5.81 19.03
C VAL A 88 -19.49 6.82 20.15
N ALA A 89 -20.19 7.92 19.86
CA ALA A 89 -20.52 8.95 20.85
C ALA A 89 -21.55 8.45 21.88
N GLU A 90 -21.44 8.96 23.10
CA GLU A 90 -22.41 8.70 24.17
C GLU A 90 -23.72 9.44 23.89
N GLY A 91 -24.86 8.78 24.17
CA GLY A 91 -26.18 9.39 24.00
C GLY A 91 -26.30 10.71 24.76
N GLY A 92 -26.62 11.79 24.04
CA GLY A 92 -26.74 13.14 24.61
C GLY A 92 -25.42 13.88 24.87
N GLN A 93 -24.26 13.26 24.61
CA GLN A 93 -22.94 13.87 24.79
C GLN A 93 -22.04 13.61 23.56
N PRO A 94 -22.15 14.42 22.49
CA PRO A 94 -21.48 14.15 21.20
C PRO A 94 -19.94 14.17 21.26
N ASN A 95 -19.35 14.77 22.29
CA ASN A 95 -17.91 14.88 22.46
C ASN A 95 -17.30 13.76 23.33
N PHE A 96 -18.14 12.89 23.89
CA PHE A 96 -17.74 11.85 24.84
C PHE A 96 -18.05 10.47 24.31
N THR A 97 -17.25 9.48 24.71
CA THR A 97 -17.38 8.10 24.24
C THR A 97 -17.04 7.09 25.34
N ARG A 98 -17.67 5.92 25.27
CA ARG A 98 -17.27 4.69 25.99
C ARG A 98 -16.74 3.62 25.04
N ASP A 99 -16.48 4.00 23.80
CA ASP A 99 -16.08 3.07 22.76
C ASP A 99 -14.75 2.38 23.17
N PRO A 100 -14.71 1.03 23.22
CA PRO A 100 -13.50 0.26 23.52
C PRO A 100 -12.28 0.63 22.69
N ASP A 101 -12.46 1.10 21.45
CA ASP A 101 -11.35 1.43 20.55
C ASP A 101 -11.19 2.94 20.34
N ALA A 102 -11.80 3.77 21.18
CA ALA A 102 -11.71 5.24 21.10
C ALA A 102 -10.27 5.74 21.00
N TYR A 103 -9.33 5.09 21.69
CA TYR A 103 -7.90 5.42 21.63
C TYR A 103 -7.30 5.32 20.21
N TYR A 104 -7.75 4.36 19.41
CA TYR A 104 -7.29 4.14 18.04
C TYR A 104 -8.08 4.94 17.00
N LEU A 105 -9.38 5.13 17.24
CA LEU A 105 -10.30 5.81 16.33
C LEU A 105 -10.33 7.34 16.46
N ARG A 106 -9.67 7.87 17.49
CA ARG A 106 -9.70 9.30 17.82
C ARG A 106 -9.30 10.17 16.63
N PRO A 107 -10.11 11.16 16.23
CA PRO A 107 -9.76 12.08 15.15
C PRO A 107 -8.65 13.06 15.57
N ALA A 108 -8.15 13.82 14.59
CA ALA A 108 -7.23 14.93 14.85
C ALA A 108 -7.84 15.92 15.85
N SER A 109 -7.05 16.36 16.83
CA SER A 109 -7.51 17.30 17.85
C SER A 109 -7.31 18.77 17.48
N GLY A 110 -6.40 19.05 16.54
CA GLY A 110 -5.94 20.41 16.22
C GLY A 110 -4.94 20.97 17.24
N PHE A 111 -4.52 20.16 18.23
CA PHE A 111 -3.53 20.50 19.26
C PHE A 111 -2.21 19.75 19.02
N ASN A 112 -1.18 20.00 19.85
CA ASN A 112 0.06 19.24 19.78
C ASN A 112 -0.05 17.95 20.60
N ILE A 113 0.60 16.86 20.16
CA ILE A 113 0.63 15.60 20.92
C ILE A 113 1.31 15.86 22.28
N PRO A 114 0.77 15.37 23.41
CA PRO A 114 1.29 15.74 24.72
C PRO A 114 2.76 15.33 24.88
N GLY A 115 3.62 16.29 25.24
CA GLY A 115 5.06 16.07 25.39
C GLY A 115 5.87 16.22 24.10
N THR A 116 5.26 16.70 23.01
CA THR A 116 5.94 16.97 21.73
C THR A 116 5.44 18.29 21.12
N ASP A 117 6.18 18.83 20.15
CA ASP A 117 5.75 19.98 19.33
C ASP A 117 5.05 19.56 18.03
N LEU A 118 4.69 18.28 17.90
CA LEU A 118 4.09 17.75 16.69
C LEU A 118 2.56 17.93 16.71
N PRO A 119 1.95 18.38 15.60
CA PRO A 119 0.49 18.47 15.51
C PRO A 119 -0.11 17.08 15.57
N ASP A 120 -1.20 16.95 16.31
CA ASP A 120 -1.91 15.70 16.50
C ASP A 120 -2.91 15.45 15.36
N LEU A 121 -2.59 14.48 14.49
CA LEU A 121 -3.46 14.04 13.41
C LEU A 121 -4.48 12.96 13.84
N GLY A 122 -4.50 12.57 15.11
CA GLY A 122 -5.38 11.54 15.65
C GLY A 122 -4.69 10.20 15.91
N GLY A 123 -5.44 9.24 16.44
CA GLY A 123 -4.95 7.92 16.83
C GLY A 123 -4.00 7.94 18.04
N PRO A 124 -3.27 6.84 18.29
CA PRO A 124 -2.48 6.63 19.50
C PRO A 124 -1.11 7.32 19.50
N ASP A 125 -0.62 7.71 18.32
CA ASP A 125 0.71 8.27 18.07
C ASP A 125 0.65 9.62 17.34
N GLY A 126 -0.57 10.16 17.16
CA GLY A 126 -0.81 11.41 16.44
C GLY A 126 -0.53 11.34 14.93
N LEU A 127 -0.37 10.14 14.36
CA LEU A 127 -0.11 9.93 12.93
C LEU A 127 -1.37 9.60 12.13
N GLY A 128 -2.56 9.75 12.72
CA GLY A 128 -3.84 9.57 12.07
C GLY A 128 -4.72 8.51 12.74
N PRO A 129 -6.05 8.62 12.65
CA PRO A 129 -6.99 7.63 13.17
C PRO A 129 -6.93 6.30 12.40
N PHE A 130 -7.35 5.23 13.08
CA PHE A 130 -7.60 3.92 12.47
C PHE A 130 -9.04 3.86 11.92
N LEU A 131 -9.27 2.97 10.97
CA LEU A 131 -10.61 2.52 10.59
C LEU A 131 -10.93 1.19 11.29
N ARG A 132 -12.20 0.95 11.56
CA ARG A 132 -12.66 -0.29 12.17
C ARG A 132 -13.26 -1.20 11.10
N VAL A 133 -12.80 -2.46 11.07
CA VAL A 133 -13.39 -3.52 10.25
C VAL A 133 -13.99 -4.57 11.17
N GLY A 134 -15.26 -4.88 10.98
CA GLY A 134 -15.96 -5.94 11.71
C GLY A 134 -15.80 -7.29 11.02
N PHE A 135 -15.49 -8.32 11.79
CA PHE A 135 -15.59 -9.72 11.41
C PHE A 135 -16.79 -10.37 12.13
N GLN A 136 -17.03 -11.66 11.86
CA GLN A 136 -18.21 -12.35 12.38
C GLN A 136 -18.29 -12.30 13.92
N ASN A 137 -17.20 -12.50 14.66
CA ASN A 137 -17.23 -12.44 16.13
C ASN A 137 -16.28 -11.40 16.73
N ASP A 138 -15.41 -10.82 15.91
CA ASP A 138 -14.30 -9.97 16.35
C ASP A 138 -14.21 -8.74 15.46
N ARG A 139 -13.25 -7.87 15.73
CA ARG A 139 -12.99 -6.70 14.91
C ARG A 139 -11.52 -6.36 14.88
N VAL A 140 -11.16 -5.49 13.96
CA VAL A 140 -9.81 -5.00 13.82
C VAL A 140 -9.82 -3.50 13.61
N ALA A 141 -8.85 -2.82 14.23
CA ALA A 141 -8.53 -1.44 13.90
C ALA A 141 -7.35 -1.46 12.91
N VAL A 142 -7.54 -0.92 11.72
CA VAL A 142 -6.53 -0.90 10.64
C VAL A 142 -6.23 0.53 10.21
N ARG A 143 -4.97 0.81 9.91
CA ARG A 143 -4.51 2.09 9.38
C ARG A 143 -3.49 1.84 8.28
N VAL A 144 -3.68 2.49 7.13
CA VAL A 144 -2.70 2.49 6.04
C VAL A 144 -2.09 3.89 5.94
N ARG A 145 -0.77 3.97 5.95
CA ARG A 145 -0.03 5.23 5.82
C ARG A 145 1.05 5.10 4.76
N TYR A 146 1.33 6.21 4.10
CA TYR A 146 2.50 6.30 3.24
C TYR A 146 3.69 6.73 4.10
N SER A 147 4.74 5.91 4.16
CA SER A 147 5.83 6.09 5.14
C SER A 147 6.68 7.38 5.03
N PRO A 148 6.69 8.20 3.97
CA PRO A 148 7.30 9.53 4.07
C PRO A 148 6.43 10.54 4.82
N SER A 149 5.23 10.15 5.28
CA SER A 149 4.41 10.97 6.18
C SER A 149 4.95 11.01 7.61
N ASP A 150 5.89 10.14 7.97
CA ASP A 150 6.65 10.29 9.22
C ASP A 150 7.57 11.52 9.03
N LEU A 151 7.08 12.68 9.49
CA LEU A 151 7.61 14.05 9.31
C LEU A 151 9.10 14.24 9.69
N ASN A 152 9.75 13.20 10.19
CA ASN A 152 11.05 13.26 10.83
C ASN A 152 12.15 12.50 10.06
N LEU A 153 12.07 12.50 8.72
CA LEU A 153 13.15 12.02 7.84
C LEU A 153 14.46 12.83 7.99
N PHE A 154 14.38 14.03 8.58
CA PHE A 154 15.48 14.98 8.71
C PHE A 154 15.70 15.49 10.14
N SER A 155 15.47 14.67 11.17
CA SER A 155 16.07 14.93 12.48
C SER A 155 16.82 13.73 13.03
N ARG A 156 17.65 14.04 14.02
CA ARG A 156 18.56 13.12 14.71
C ARG A 156 17.81 12.03 15.48
N ASP A 157 16.59 12.33 15.93
CA ASP A 157 15.72 11.43 16.69
C ASP A 157 14.38 11.31 15.96
N PRO A 158 14.28 10.44 14.94
CA PRO A 158 13.01 10.19 14.27
C PRO A 158 11.96 9.72 15.27
N GLN A 159 10.98 10.58 15.53
CA GLN A 159 9.81 10.27 16.36
C GLN A 159 8.86 9.40 15.52
N GLY A 160 8.45 8.26 16.05
CA GLY A 160 7.59 7.30 15.36
C GLY A 160 7.97 5.86 15.67
N VAL A 161 7.29 4.91 15.02
CA VAL A 161 7.46 3.48 15.32
C VAL A 161 8.63 2.85 14.54
N LEU A 162 9.14 3.53 13.53
CA LEU A 162 10.19 3.03 12.64
C LEU A 162 11.56 3.54 13.09
N ARG A 163 12.53 2.62 13.23
CA ARG A 163 13.92 2.96 13.59
C ARG A 163 14.62 3.79 12.51
N ASN A 164 14.34 3.48 11.24
CA ASN A 164 14.92 4.13 10.07
C ASN A 164 13.79 4.52 9.08
N PRO A 165 13.00 5.57 9.35
CA PRO A 165 11.83 5.92 8.52
C PRO A 165 12.22 6.22 7.07
N GLY A 166 13.44 6.74 6.83
CA GLY A 166 13.93 7.01 5.48
C GLY A 166 14.18 5.76 4.63
N ALA A 167 14.54 4.63 5.25
CA ALA A 167 14.68 3.35 4.54
C ALA A 167 13.32 2.74 4.16
N VAL A 168 12.23 3.21 4.77
CA VAL A 168 10.88 2.69 4.56
C VAL A 168 10.03 3.63 3.70
N ARG A 169 10.57 4.79 3.27
CA ARG A 169 9.83 5.83 2.54
C ARG A 169 9.16 5.36 1.24
N SER A 170 9.70 4.31 0.62
CA SER A 170 9.17 3.71 -0.60
C SER A 170 7.90 2.89 -0.35
N TYR A 171 7.74 2.40 0.88
CA TYR A 171 6.71 1.44 1.24
C TYR A 171 5.47 2.12 1.83
N LEU A 172 4.33 1.44 1.65
CA LEU A 172 3.16 1.66 2.50
C LEU A 172 3.32 0.88 3.80
N LEU A 173 2.94 1.52 4.90
CA LEU A 173 2.86 0.90 6.21
C LEU A 173 1.39 0.58 6.51
N ILE A 174 1.12 -0.70 6.74
CA ILE A 174 -0.17 -1.18 7.26
C ILE A 174 0.02 -1.50 8.74
N GLU A 175 -0.81 -0.91 9.58
CA GLU A 175 -0.87 -1.19 11.00
C GLU A 175 -2.24 -1.77 11.34
N SER A 176 -2.25 -2.85 12.11
CA SER A 176 -3.45 -3.62 12.40
C SER A 176 -3.46 -4.10 13.84
N ILE A 177 -4.62 -4.01 14.48
CA ILE A 177 -4.81 -4.30 15.90
C ILE A 177 -6.04 -5.19 16.04
N GLY A 178 -5.82 -6.48 16.32
CA GLY A 178 -6.91 -7.43 16.57
C GLY A 178 -7.59 -7.16 17.90
N ARG A 179 -8.92 -7.15 17.88
CA ARG A 179 -9.77 -6.89 19.04
C ARG A 179 -10.85 -7.95 19.12
N ASN A 180 -10.84 -8.72 20.21
CA ASN A 180 -11.80 -9.79 20.40
C ASN A 180 -13.19 -9.21 20.73
N GLY A 181 -14.23 -9.80 20.15
CA GLY A 181 -15.61 -9.39 20.39
C GLY A 181 -16.15 -8.29 19.49
N ARG A 182 -17.48 -8.16 19.48
CA ARG A 182 -18.21 -7.04 18.87
C ARG A 182 -18.48 -5.97 19.92
N ILE A 183 -18.75 -4.75 19.46
CA ILE A 183 -19.10 -3.62 20.34
C ILE A 183 -20.53 -3.82 20.83
N ASN A 184 -20.65 -4.45 21.99
CA ASN A 184 -21.90 -4.66 22.68
C ASN A 184 -21.64 -4.66 24.20
N SER A 185 -22.69 -4.83 25.00
CA SER A 185 -22.60 -4.86 26.47
C SER A 185 -21.75 -6.03 27.01
N SER A 186 -21.44 -7.03 26.18
CA SER A 186 -20.59 -8.18 26.51
C SER A 186 -19.17 -8.09 25.94
N ASP A 187 -18.79 -6.94 25.38
CA ASP A 187 -17.48 -6.78 24.73
C ASP A 187 -16.35 -6.96 25.76
N PRO A 188 -15.45 -7.95 25.58
CA PRO A 188 -14.38 -8.22 26.54
C PRO A 188 -13.29 -7.14 26.57
N THR A 189 -13.41 -6.14 25.69
CA THR A 189 -12.48 -5.02 25.53
C THR A 189 -13.09 -3.65 25.85
N THR A 190 -14.34 -3.58 26.34
CA THR A 190 -14.95 -2.33 26.82
C THR A 190 -13.98 -1.58 27.71
N LEU A 191 -13.83 -0.26 27.49
CA LEU A 191 -13.14 0.59 28.44
C LEU A 191 -13.86 0.45 29.78
N GLY A 192 -13.19 -0.11 30.79
CA GLY A 192 -13.77 -0.40 32.11
C GLY A 192 -14.09 0.86 32.94
N THR A 193 -14.30 2.00 32.29
CA THR A 193 -14.55 3.30 32.90
C THR A 193 -16.06 3.54 33.04
N ALA A 194 -16.51 3.76 34.27
CA ALA A 194 -17.89 4.13 34.57
C ALA A 194 -18.30 5.48 33.92
N THR A 195 -17.32 6.37 33.72
CA THR A 195 -17.48 7.70 33.12
C THR A 195 -17.03 7.71 31.65
N PRO A 196 -17.82 8.31 30.73
CA PRO A 196 -17.41 8.58 29.36
C PRO A 196 -16.15 9.44 29.28
N ILE A 197 -15.31 9.20 28.27
CA ILE A 197 -14.07 9.95 28.05
C ILE A 197 -14.26 10.90 26.87
N GLN A 198 -13.77 12.13 26.99
CA GLN A 198 -13.83 13.11 25.90
C GLN A 198 -12.86 12.72 24.78
N PHE A 199 -13.32 12.73 23.53
CA PHE A 199 -12.48 12.38 22.37
C PHE A 199 -12.38 13.49 21.31
N GLN A 200 -13.22 14.52 21.40
CA GLN A 200 -13.22 15.68 20.49
C GLN A 200 -13.74 16.95 21.17
N GLY A 201 -13.67 18.09 20.48
CA GLY A 201 -14.21 19.37 20.96
C GLY A 201 -13.47 19.93 22.18
N PHE A 202 -12.14 19.79 22.22
CA PHE A 202 -11.33 20.28 23.33
C PHE A 202 -11.24 21.81 23.31
N ALA A 203 -11.40 22.44 24.48
CA ALA A 203 -11.36 23.90 24.59
C ALA A 203 -9.93 24.47 24.48
N ASN A 204 -8.91 23.71 24.88
CA ASN A 204 -7.51 24.12 24.89
C ASN A 204 -6.58 22.88 25.02
N GLN A 205 -5.26 23.11 24.88
CA GLN A 205 -4.22 22.08 25.00
C GLN A 205 -4.30 21.30 26.33
N VAL A 206 -4.58 21.99 27.45
CA VAL A 206 -4.63 21.35 28.77
C VAL A 206 -5.79 20.34 28.87
N ALA A 207 -6.95 20.70 28.32
CA ALA A 207 -8.10 19.80 28.25
C ALA A 207 -7.81 18.58 27.37
N PHE A 208 -7.12 18.77 26.24
CA PHE A 208 -6.68 17.69 25.37
C PHE A 208 -5.68 16.76 26.09
N ASP A 209 -4.64 17.29 26.73
CA ASP A 209 -3.63 16.50 27.45
C ASP A 209 -4.26 15.61 28.53
N LEU A 210 -5.23 16.15 29.29
CA LEU A 210 -5.94 15.39 30.31
C LEU A 210 -6.79 14.26 29.71
N ALA A 211 -7.53 14.55 28.64
CA ALA A 211 -8.34 13.56 27.94
C ALA A 211 -7.48 12.46 27.29
N TYR A 212 -6.37 12.84 26.67
CA TYR A 212 -5.40 11.92 26.09
C TYR A 212 -4.84 10.96 27.14
N ARG A 213 -4.38 11.47 28.30
CA ARG A 213 -3.88 10.61 29.40
C ARG A 213 -4.95 9.65 29.92
N ARG A 214 -6.22 10.09 29.99
CA ARG A 214 -7.34 9.23 30.39
C ARG A 214 -7.59 8.12 29.37
N LEU A 215 -7.58 8.43 28.07
CA LEU A 215 -7.70 7.42 27.01
C LEU A 215 -6.56 6.41 27.07
N THR A 216 -5.32 6.88 27.20
CA THR A 216 -4.14 6.02 27.33
C THR A 216 -4.21 5.12 28.56
N ALA A 217 -4.63 5.66 29.71
CA ALA A 217 -4.81 4.88 30.94
C ALA A 217 -5.93 3.84 30.81
N ALA A 218 -7.06 4.22 30.20
CA ALA A 218 -8.17 3.30 29.95
C ALA A 218 -7.77 2.16 29.01
N GLN A 219 -6.98 2.46 27.97
CA GLN A 219 -6.42 1.46 27.07
C GLN A 219 -5.41 0.55 27.77
N ALA A 220 -4.56 1.09 28.65
CA ALA A 220 -3.61 0.28 29.42
C ALA A 220 -4.31 -0.69 30.39
N GLY A 221 -5.51 -0.33 30.88
CA GLY A 221 -6.37 -1.21 31.67
C GLY A 221 -7.15 -2.24 30.84
N ALA A 222 -7.32 -2.01 29.52
CA ALA A 222 -7.92 -2.97 28.61
C ALA A 222 -6.96 -4.14 28.28
N ARG A 223 -7.48 -5.26 27.79
CA ARG A 223 -6.64 -6.44 27.45
C ARG A 223 -5.50 -6.05 26.48
N PRO A 224 -4.28 -6.57 26.67
CA PRO A 224 -3.14 -6.18 25.86
C PRO A 224 -3.36 -6.57 24.40
N SER A 225 -3.47 -5.58 23.52
CA SER A 225 -3.51 -5.74 22.07
C SER A 225 -2.16 -5.34 21.48
N ARG A 226 -1.57 -6.22 20.67
CA ARG A 226 -0.35 -5.93 19.93
C ARG A 226 -0.70 -5.23 18.61
N VAL A 227 0.11 -4.25 18.23
CA VAL A 227 0.05 -3.68 16.88
C VAL A 227 0.90 -4.54 15.96
N SER A 228 0.24 -5.24 15.04
CA SER A 228 0.88 -5.93 13.93
C SER A 228 1.14 -4.94 12.81
N ARG A 229 2.32 -5.02 12.20
CA ARG A 229 2.76 -4.08 11.15
C ARG A 229 3.23 -4.86 9.94
N ALA A 230 2.85 -4.38 8.77
CA ALA A 230 3.32 -4.89 7.49
C ALA A 230 3.79 -3.75 6.61
N LEU A 231 4.85 -4.01 5.85
CA LEU A 231 5.34 -3.12 4.81
C LEU A 231 4.87 -3.69 3.47
N VAL A 232 4.23 -2.85 2.68
CA VAL A 232 3.78 -3.20 1.33
C VAL A 232 4.63 -2.41 0.36
N SER A 233 5.37 -3.14 -0.47
CA SER A 233 6.02 -2.60 -1.65
C SER A 233 4.95 -2.23 -2.68
N ILE A 234 5.09 -1.05 -3.29
CA ILE A 234 4.38 -0.77 -4.54
C ILE A 234 5.46 -0.52 -5.57
N GLY A 235 5.56 -1.37 -6.59
CA GLY A 235 6.63 -1.28 -7.58
C GLY A 235 6.82 0.11 -8.21
N ILE A 236 5.76 0.92 -8.35
CA ILE A 236 5.81 2.31 -8.86
C ILE A 236 6.29 3.34 -7.81
N THR A 237 6.08 3.10 -6.50
CA THR A 237 6.58 3.99 -5.43
C THR A 237 7.97 3.59 -4.92
N ASP A 238 8.31 2.31 -5.05
CA ASP A 238 9.61 1.74 -4.67
C ASP A 238 10.72 2.12 -5.64
N GLY A 239 10.41 2.11 -6.93
CA GLY A 239 11.20 2.71 -7.97
C GLY A 239 10.30 3.53 -8.87
N ALA A 240 10.62 4.81 -9.08
CA ALA A 240 9.93 5.62 -10.08
C ALA A 240 10.02 5.00 -11.50
N ARG A 241 10.91 4.01 -11.67
CA ARG A 241 11.15 3.25 -12.89
C ARG A 241 11.09 1.75 -12.56
N TRP A 242 10.17 1.03 -13.20
CA TRP A 242 9.96 -0.39 -12.94
C TRP A 242 9.69 -1.19 -14.21
N PHE A 243 10.40 -2.30 -14.40
CA PHE A 243 10.09 -3.32 -15.40
C PHE A 243 9.41 -4.52 -14.73
N THR A 244 8.21 -4.87 -15.18
CA THR A 244 7.30 -5.79 -14.46
C THR A 244 7.44 -7.27 -14.86
N ASN A 245 8.02 -7.57 -16.03
CA ASN A 245 8.13 -8.91 -16.63
C ASN A 245 6.93 -9.84 -16.36
N LYS A 246 5.73 -9.36 -16.70
CA LYS A 246 4.48 -10.00 -16.27
C LYS A 246 4.32 -11.45 -16.69
N PHE A 247 4.75 -11.77 -17.90
CA PHE A 247 4.67 -13.11 -18.44
C PHE A 247 5.93 -13.93 -18.23
N LYS A 248 6.86 -13.47 -17.37
CA LYS A 248 8.13 -14.12 -17.06
C LYS A 248 8.86 -14.55 -18.33
N GLN A 249 8.93 -13.64 -19.31
CA GLN A 249 9.63 -13.90 -20.56
C GLN A 249 11.12 -14.05 -20.26
N SER A 250 11.78 -14.95 -20.99
CA SER A 250 13.22 -15.23 -20.87
C SER A 250 14.09 -14.20 -21.59
N ARG A 251 13.49 -13.28 -22.35
CA ARG A 251 14.22 -12.19 -22.98
C ARG A 251 14.57 -11.16 -21.91
N PRO A 252 15.85 -10.75 -21.78
CA PRO A 252 16.21 -9.68 -20.88
C PRO A 252 15.57 -8.36 -21.32
N ALA A 253 15.21 -7.52 -20.35
CA ALA A 253 14.94 -6.12 -20.60
C ALA A 253 16.24 -5.40 -20.92
N GLU A 254 16.22 -4.51 -21.90
CA GLU A 254 17.38 -3.73 -22.32
C GLU A 254 17.31 -2.34 -21.68
N LEU A 255 18.41 -1.87 -21.09
CA LEU A 255 18.50 -0.58 -20.41
C LEU A 255 19.77 0.15 -20.82
N GLY A 256 19.63 1.41 -21.20
CA GLY A 256 20.75 2.26 -21.59
C GLY A 256 20.73 2.58 -23.09
N ILE A 257 21.86 3.08 -23.59
CA ILE A 257 21.99 3.54 -24.97
C ILE A 257 23.05 2.66 -25.66
N PRO A 258 22.66 1.89 -26.68
CA PRO A 258 23.59 1.11 -27.50
C PRO A 258 24.75 1.93 -28.08
N GLY A 259 25.91 1.28 -28.23
CA GLY A 259 27.15 1.92 -28.69
C GLY A 259 27.08 2.43 -30.13
N ASP A 260 26.36 1.74 -31.00
CA ASP A 260 26.14 2.13 -32.40
C ASP A 260 25.34 3.44 -32.54
N ILE A 261 24.33 3.65 -31.69
CA ILE A 261 23.58 4.92 -31.61
C ILE A 261 24.49 6.04 -31.07
N THR A 262 25.35 5.69 -30.12
CA THR A 262 26.30 6.61 -29.48
C THR A 262 27.34 7.12 -30.47
N GLU A 263 27.88 6.24 -31.32
CA GLU A 263 28.86 6.56 -32.36
C GLU A 263 28.28 7.51 -33.43
N ALA A 264 26.98 7.39 -33.73
CA ALA A 264 26.28 8.26 -34.67
C ALA A 264 26.02 9.70 -34.14
N TYR A 265 26.19 9.94 -32.83
CA TYR A 265 25.74 11.19 -32.19
C TYR A 265 26.68 12.39 -32.40
N GLY A 266 27.89 12.21 -32.93
CA GLY A 266 28.80 13.31 -33.32
C GLY A 266 29.27 14.26 -32.19
N GLY A 267 28.94 13.96 -30.94
CA GLY A 267 29.25 14.71 -29.73
C GLY A 267 29.59 13.78 -28.55
N PRO A 268 29.69 14.28 -27.30
CA PRO A 268 29.90 13.41 -26.15
C PRO A 268 28.80 12.36 -26.07
N ALA A 269 29.21 11.10 -25.89
CA ALA A 269 28.34 9.95 -25.83
C ALA A 269 27.19 10.18 -24.83
N PRO A 270 25.91 10.12 -25.26
CA PRO A 270 24.81 10.23 -24.32
C PRO A 270 24.85 9.05 -23.34
N PHE A 271 24.44 9.28 -22.11
CA PHE A 271 24.31 8.26 -21.08
C PHE A 271 22.91 8.29 -20.49
N LEU A 272 22.44 7.14 -19.99
CA LEU A 272 21.16 7.08 -19.31
C LEU A 272 21.33 7.55 -17.87
N GLN A 273 20.70 8.67 -17.54
CA GLN A 273 20.67 9.18 -16.18
C GLN A 273 19.41 8.72 -15.42
N LEU A 274 19.62 8.12 -14.25
CA LEU A 274 18.58 7.74 -13.30
C LEU A 274 18.66 8.66 -12.08
N GLY A 275 17.60 9.43 -11.84
CA GLY A 275 17.54 10.40 -10.75
C GLY A 275 18.20 11.73 -11.10
N LEU A 276 18.47 12.56 -10.09
CA LEU A 276 19.00 13.90 -10.27
C LEU A 276 20.18 14.17 -9.30
N PRO A 277 21.20 14.94 -9.73
CA PRO A 277 22.29 15.36 -8.85
C PRO A 277 21.80 16.23 -7.69
N SER A 278 20.71 16.95 -7.90
CA SER A 278 20.16 17.93 -6.97
C SER A 278 18.71 18.23 -7.35
N VAL A 279 17.80 18.20 -6.38
CA VAL A 279 16.40 18.62 -6.52
C VAL A 279 16.13 19.80 -5.59
N ASP A 280 15.58 20.89 -6.12
CA ASP A 280 15.12 22.07 -5.36
C ASP A 280 13.90 21.71 -4.50
N LYS A 281 13.89 22.22 -3.26
CA LYS A 281 13.01 21.78 -2.17
C LYS A 281 12.46 22.92 -1.31
N SER A 282 12.27 24.10 -1.89
CA SER A 282 11.57 25.21 -1.23
C SER A 282 10.26 24.80 -0.51
N GLY A 283 9.58 23.72 -0.94
CA GLY A 283 8.37 23.16 -0.30
C GLY A 283 8.56 22.16 0.87
N LEU A 284 9.79 21.75 1.23
CA LEU A 284 10.05 20.80 2.34
C LEU A 284 10.65 21.48 3.59
N GLY A 285 10.58 22.81 3.67
CA GLY A 285 10.95 23.58 4.86
C GLY A 285 12.44 23.62 5.21
N LYS A 286 13.35 23.16 4.33
CA LYS A 286 14.80 23.25 4.51
C LYS A 286 15.52 23.62 3.21
N ALA A 287 16.46 24.57 3.30
CA ALA A 287 17.08 25.29 2.17
C ALA A 287 18.21 24.55 1.42
N SER A 288 18.27 23.22 1.46
CA SER A 288 19.36 22.48 0.81
C SER A 288 18.84 21.52 -0.24
N ASN A 289 19.41 21.61 -1.44
CA ASN A 289 19.21 20.66 -2.53
C ASN A 289 19.52 19.24 -2.08
N ILE A 290 18.71 18.28 -2.51
CA ILE A 290 18.92 16.86 -2.20
C ILE A 290 19.10 16.08 -3.49
N GLY A 291 20.24 15.40 -3.64
CA GLY A 291 20.47 14.46 -4.74
C GLY A 291 19.92 13.06 -4.42
N GLY A 292 19.68 12.26 -5.47
CA GLY A 292 19.14 10.90 -5.36
C GLY A 292 17.93 10.67 -6.27
N LEU A 293 17.01 9.82 -5.82
CA LEU A 293 15.76 9.46 -6.52
C LEU A 293 15.98 8.67 -7.82
N GLY A 294 17.15 8.04 -7.94
CA GLY A 294 17.52 7.16 -9.04
C GLY A 294 17.03 5.73 -8.89
N SER A 295 16.19 5.41 -7.90
CA SER A 295 15.68 4.05 -7.69
C SER A 295 15.14 3.42 -8.97
N PHE A 296 15.54 2.19 -9.18
CA PHE A 296 15.16 1.39 -10.33
C PHE A 296 14.88 -0.04 -9.89
N ARG A 297 13.83 -0.64 -10.46
CA ARG A 297 13.52 -2.04 -10.28
C ARG A 297 13.30 -2.76 -11.61
N SER A 298 13.78 -3.99 -11.73
CA SER A 298 13.41 -4.90 -12.82
C SER A 298 13.03 -6.28 -12.31
N ASN A 299 11.89 -6.81 -12.77
CA ASN A 299 11.49 -8.20 -12.60
C ASN A 299 12.03 -9.11 -13.71
N ALA A 300 12.55 -8.54 -14.80
CA ALA A 300 13.24 -9.27 -15.86
C ALA A 300 14.74 -9.37 -15.55
N ASP A 301 15.41 -10.31 -16.21
CA ASP A 301 16.84 -10.19 -16.47
C ASP A 301 17.11 -8.84 -17.16
N LEU A 302 18.27 -8.24 -16.92
CA LEU A 302 18.62 -6.93 -17.43
C LEU A 302 19.90 -6.98 -18.26
N LEU A 303 19.84 -6.45 -19.47
CA LEU A 303 21.00 -6.18 -20.31
C LEU A 303 21.29 -4.67 -20.31
N ILE A 304 22.45 -4.27 -19.82
CA ILE A 304 22.89 -2.87 -19.76
C ILE A 304 23.70 -2.53 -21.00
N HIS A 305 23.30 -1.46 -21.68
CA HIS A 305 23.94 -0.88 -22.86
C HIS A 305 24.56 0.48 -22.53
N GLY A 306 25.75 0.75 -23.09
CA GLY A 306 26.44 2.03 -22.91
C GLY A 306 26.67 2.39 -21.44
N ASN A 307 26.63 3.68 -21.12
CA ASN A 307 26.78 4.17 -19.76
C ASN A 307 25.42 4.42 -19.11
N VAL A 308 25.19 3.79 -17.96
CA VAL A 308 24.06 4.05 -17.07
C VAL A 308 24.57 4.66 -15.77
N GLN A 309 24.08 5.86 -15.45
CA GLN A 309 24.44 6.59 -14.24
C GLN A 309 23.23 6.74 -13.31
N MET A 310 23.38 6.33 -12.06
CA MET A 310 22.36 6.44 -11.02
C MET A 310 22.78 7.46 -9.94
N TYR A 311 21.91 8.41 -9.65
CA TYR A 311 21.99 9.24 -8.45
C TYR A 311 21.19 8.56 -7.33
N ALA A 312 21.87 8.16 -6.26
CA ALA A 312 21.26 7.44 -5.15
C ALA A 312 21.46 8.17 -3.83
N ASN A 313 20.54 7.97 -2.90
CA ASN A 313 20.68 8.35 -1.51
C ASN A 313 20.24 7.18 -0.62
N ARG A 314 21.19 6.57 0.08
CA ARG A 314 20.90 5.38 0.91
C ARG A 314 20.01 5.66 2.11
N LEU A 315 20.06 6.85 2.68
CA LEU A 315 19.19 7.24 3.81
C LEU A 315 17.72 7.28 3.41
N PHE A 316 17.50 7.38 2.12
CA PHE A 316 16.24 7.40 1.44
C PHE A 316 15.85 6.01 0.88
N GLY A 317 16.67 4.98 1.13
CA GLY A 317 16.40 3.66 0.58
C GLY A 317 16.44 3.61 -0.95
N ASP A 318 17.13 4.56 -1.61
CA ASP A 318 17.35 4.44 -3.05
C ASP A 318 18.15 3.16 -3.34
N GLN A 319 17.75 2.41 -4.35
CA GLN A 319 18.39 1.15 -4.72
C GLN A 319 18.17 0.83 -6.20
N PHE A 320 19.11 0.08 -6.76
CA PHE A 320 19.01 -0.53 -8.08
C PHE A 320 18.81 -2.04 -7.89
N THR A 321 17.60 -2.53 -8.14
CA THR A 321 17.23 -3.91 -7.85
C THR A 321 16.76 -4.64 -9.09
N VAL A 322 17.29 -5.85 -9.29
CA VAL A 322 16.89 -6.72 -10.40
C VAL A 322 16.55 -8.08 -9.83
N ALA A 323 15.32 -8.56 -10.01
CA ALA A 323 14.90 -9.88 -9.55
C ALA A 323 15.47 -11.02 -10.42
N GLY A 324 15.94 -10.69 -11.63
CA GLY A 324 16.71 -11.57 -12.50
C GLY A 324 18.23 -11.32 -12.40
N SER A 325 18.96 -11.80 -13.38
CA SER A 325 20.38 -11.53 -13.57
C SER A 325 20.61 -10.22 -14.32
N VAL A 326 21.72 -9.54 -14.01
CA VAL A 326 22.20 -8.38 -14.75
C VAL A 326 23.42 -8.78 -15.57
N LYS A 327 23.48 -8.29 -16.81
CA LYS A 327 24.62 -8.45 -17.70
C LYS A 327 24.92 -7.11 -18.38
N GLY A 328 26.19 -6.80 -18.56
CA GLY A 328 26.63 -5.67 -19.38
C GLY A 328 27.00 -6.09 -20.79
N GLU A 329 26.67 -5.27 -21.78
CA GLU A 329 27.28 -5.35 -23.10
C GLU A 329 28.78 -4.96 -23.04
N ARG A 330 29.57 -5.39 -24.01
CA ARG A 330 30.97 -4.98 -24.12
C ARG A 330 31.07 -3.44 -24.20
N GLY A 331 31.89 -2.84 -23.34
CA GLY A 331 32.06 -1.39 -23.29
C GLY A 331 30.98 -0.64 -22.52
N SER A 332 29.98 -1.34 -21.95
CA SER A 332 29.02 -0.71 -21.03
C SER A 332 29.65 -0.40 -19.68
N SER A 333 29.06 0.55 -18.96
CA SER A 333 29.44 0.89 -17.59
C SER A 333 28.21 1.23 -16.75
N PHE A 334 28.28 0.89 -15.46
CA PHE A 334 27.27 1.29 -14.50
C PHE A 334 27.91 2.15 -13.42
N SER A 335 27.45 3.39 -13.27
CA SER A 335 27.97 4.32 -12.28
C SER A 335 26.90 4.72 -11.27
N VAL A 336 27.32 4.86 -10.03
CA VAL A 336 26.49 5.30 -8.92
C VAL A 336 27.14 6.50 -8.26
N GLN A 337 26.35 7.54 -8.06
CA GLN A 337 26.69 8.67 -7.21
C GLN A 337 25.84 8.61 -5.93
N ASP A 338 26.44 8.11 -4.86
CA ASP A 338 25.80 7.92 -3.56
C ASP A 338 25.94 9.17 -2.68
N GLN A 339 24.80 9.83 -2.45
CA GLN A 339 24.67 11.03 -1.63
C GLN A 339 24.48 10.65 -0.16
N LYS A 340 25.24 11.30 0.72
CA LYS A 340 25.18 11.09 2.17
C LYS A 340 25.07 12.44 2.88
N PHE A 341 24.36 12.48 3.99
CA PHE A 341 24.37 13.63 4.90
C PHE A 341 24.50 13.18 6.35
N THR A 342 25.00 14.07 7.19
CA THR A 342 25.05 13.93 8.64
C THR A 342 24.26 15.06 9.30
N PHE A 343 24.00 14.95 10.61
CA PHE A 343 23.53 16.08 11.41
C PHE A 343 24.72 16.69 12.15
N ASN A 344 24.85 18.01 12.10
CA ASN A 344 25.80 18.71 12.96
C ASN A 344 25.28 18.76 14.41
N GLY A 345 26.11 19.26 15.34
CA GLY A 345 25.74 19.41 16.75
C GLY A 345 24.52 20.33 17.01
N ALA A 346 24.06 21.07 16.00
CA ALA A 346 22.89 21.95 16.04
C ALA A 346 21.67 21.35 15.30
N ASN A 347 21.64 20.05 15.03
CA ASN A 347 20.56 19.35 14.30
C ASN A 347 20.29 19.88 12.87
N GLN A 348 21.27 20.55 12.25
CA GLN A 348 21.22 20.93 10.84
C GLN A 348 21.84 19.85 9.97
N ILE A 349 21.30 19.71 8.75
CA ILE A 349 21.81 18.76 7.75
C ILE A 349 23.14 19.26 7.21
N GLN A 350 24.17 18.42 7.24
CA GLN A 350 25.45 18.64 6.60
C GLN A 350 25.65 17.59 5.51
N TRP A 351 25.66 18.01 4.24
CA TRP A 351 25.91 17.13 3.11
C TRP A 351 27.38 16.75 3.04
N ALA A 352 27.66 15.45 2.93
CA ALA A 352 28.99 14.95 2.63
C ALA A 352 29.22 14.99 1.10
N ALA A 353 30.48 15.01 0.69
CA ALA A 353 30.81 14.82 -0.72
C ALA A 353 30.26 13.45 -1.19
N PRO A 354 29.63 13.38 -2.37
CA PRO A 354 29.06 12.14 -2.86
C PRO A 354 30.17 11.12 -3.14
N THR A 355 29.92 9.86 -2.80
CA THR A 355 30.80 8.75 -3.18
C THR A 355 30.44 8.33 -4.60
N ILE A 356 31.38 8.38 -5.53
CA ILE A 356 31.18 7.96 -6.92
C ILE A 356 31.84 6.60 -7.11
N VAL A 357 31.05 5.63 -7.56
CA VAL A 357 31.51 4.27 -7.91
C VAL A 357 31.16 4.04 -9.36
N SER A 358 32.12 3.60 -10.18
CA SER A 358 31.90 3.24 -11.58
C SER A 358 32.36 1.82 -11.80
N LEU A 359 31.43 0.96 -12.22
CA LEU A 359 31.64 -0.46 -12.42
C LEU A 359 31.73 -0.78 -13.92
N PRO A 360 32.79 -1.48 -14.38
CA PRO A 360 32.80 -2.13 -15.67
C PRO A 360 31.91 -3.39 -15.66
N PRO A 361 31.62 -4.00 -16.82
CA PRO A 361 30.71 -5.16 -16.91
C PRO A 361 31.15 -6.33 -16.04
N THR A 362 32.45 -6.52 -15.86
CA THR A 362 33.00 -7.58 -14.99
C THR A 362 32.63 -7.42 -13.52
N GLN A 363 32.22 -6.24 -13.06
CA GLN A 363 31.91 -5.98 -11.65
C GLN A 363 30.41 -5.83 -11.36
N PHE A 364 29.57 -5.64 -12.39
CA PHE A 364 28.12 -5.60 -12.23
C PHE A 364 27.38 -6.76 -12.91
N ASP A 365 28.07 -7.60 -13.71
CA ASP A 365 27.50 -8.84 -14.23
C ASP A 365 27.26 -9.84 -13.08
N SER A 366 26.00 -10.23 -12.91
CA SER A 366 25.54 -11.18 -11.90
C SER A 366 26.31 -12.49 -11.90
N ARG A 367 26.89 -12.96 -12.99
CA ARG A 367 27.63 -14.23 -12.98
C ARG A 367 29.14 -14.07 -12.83
N SER A 368 29.62 -12.85 -12.70
CA SER A 368 31.03 -12.59 -12.43
C SER A 368 31.42 -12.97 -11.00
N ALA A 369 32.68 -13.41 -10.83
CA ALA A 369 33.30 -13.60 -9.52
C ALA A 369 33.63 -12.25 -8.82
N ASP A 370 33.77 -11.18 -9.61
CA ASP A 370 34.10 -9.82 -9.14
C ASP A 370 32.85 -8.95 -8.92
N PHE A 371 31.66 -9.57 -8.88
CA PHE A 371 30.41 -8.87 -8.65
C PHE A 371 30.41 -8.15 -7.28
N THR A 372 30.00 -6.88 -7.28
CA THR A 372 29.83 -6.08 -6.06
C THR A 372 28.40 -5.57 -5.95
N THR A 373 27.87 -5.53 -4.73
CA THR A 373 26.57 -4.90 -4.47
C THR A 373 26.66 -3.40 -4.23
N ILE A 374 27.87 -2.83 -4.24
CA ILE A 374 28.12 -1.46 -3.79
C ILE A 374 27.52 -1.29 -2.39
N GLN A 375 27.86 -2.19 -1.46
CA GLN A 375 27.34 -2.23 -0.09
C GLN A 375 25.79 -2.28 -0.02
N GLY A 376 25.19 -3.11 -0.87
CA GLY A 376 23.76 -3.38 -0.91
C GLY A 376 22.90 -2.37 -1.69
N LEU A 377 23.50 -1.43 -2.43
CA LEU A 377 22.77 -0.48 -3.27
C LEU A 377 22.39 -1.06 -4.64
N PHE A 378 23.27 -1.90 -5.18
CA PHE A 378 23.08 -2.63 -6.43
C PHE A 378 22.83 -4.10 -6.09
N ARG A 379 21.70 -4.64 -6.54
CA ARG A 379 21.22 -5.97 -6.14
C ARG A 379 20.62 -6.72 -7.32
N ASP A 380 20.77 -8.04 -7.32
CA ASP A 380 20.33 -8.93 -8.39
C ASP A 380 19.53 -10.14 -7.84
N GLY A 381 19.04 -11.00 -8.72
CA GLY A 381 18.19 -12.14 -8.36
C GLY A 381 18.94 -13.33 -7.78
N LEU A 382 20.27 -13.32 -7.83
CA LEU A 382 21.08 -14.44 -7.37
C LEU A 382 21.25 -14.32 -5.86
N ALA A 383 20.58 -15.17 -5.08
CA ALA A 383 20.65 -15.14 -3.62
C ALA A 383 22.04 -15.60 -3.10
N ARG A 384 22.99 -14.66 -3.04
CA ARG A 384 24.34 -14.86 -2.50
C ARG A 384 24.75 -13.66 -1.64
N VAL A 385 26.04 -13.57 -1.38
CA VAL A 385 26.68 -12.48 -0.66
C VAL A 385 27.85 -12.03 -1.52
N ASP A 386 28.08 -10.72 -1.62
CA ASP A 386 29.26 -10.22 -2.32
C ASP A 386 30.55 -10.40 -1.51
N GLN A 387 31.69 -10.00 -2.09
CA GLN A 387 33.00 -10.12 -1.46
C GLN A 387 33.11 -9.33 -0.14
N GLU A 388 32.24 -8.33 0.09
CA GLU A 388 32.23 -7.48 1.27
C GLU A 388 31.23 -7.96 2.35
N GLY A 389 30.49 -9.04 2.12
CA GLY A 389 29.54 -9.58 3.09
C GLY A 389 28.10 -9.08 2.95
N PHE A 390 27.76 -8.34 1.89
CA PHE A 390 26.41 -7.83 1.66
C PHE A 390 25.57 -8.77 0.80
N SER A 391 24.34 -9.04 1.24
CA SER A 391 23.41 -9.85 0.47
C SER A 391 22.90 -9.09 -0.76
N ASN A 392 22.86 -9.78 -1.89
CA ASN A 392 22.45 -9.23 -3.19
C ASN A 392 21.05 -9.67 -3.62
N GLY A 393 20.44 -10.68 -2.99
CA GLY A 393 19.20 -11.30 -3.48
C GLY A 393 17.98 -10.38 -3.50
N VAL A 394 17.32 -10.30 -4.66
CA VAL A 394 16.06 -9.59 -4.89
C VAL A 394 14.99 -10.58 -5.33
N ALA A 395 13.84 -10.56 -4.66
CA ALA A 395 12.71 -11.39 -5.04
C ALA A 395 11.92 -10.79 -6.21
N PHE A 396 11.32 -11.66 -7.02
CA PHE A 396 10.32 -11.27 -8.01
C PHE A 396 9.10 -10.65 -7.31
N GLU A 397 8.67 -9.48 -7.78
CA GLU A 397 7.43 -8.86 -7.29
C GLU A 397 6.29 -9.12 -8.26
N ASP A 398 5.15 -9.59 -7.75
CA ASP A 398 4.00 -9.84 -8.60
C ASP A 398 3.52 -8.52 -9.21
N PRO A 399 3.49 -8.42 -10.55
CA PRO A 399 3.08 -7.21 -11.22
C PRO A 399 1.57 -6.98 -11.07
N PRO A 400 1.11 -5.72 -11.05
CA PRO A 400 -0.30 -5.43 -10.99
C PRO A 400 -1.01 -6.05 -12.20
N SER A 401 -2.10 -6.75 -11.93
CA SER A 401 -2.96 -7.29 -12.97
C SER A 401 -4.10 -6.31 -13.23
N ILE A 402 -4.28 -5.96 -14.50
CA ILE A 402 -5.40 -5.11 -14.94
C ILE A 402 -6.70 -5.90 -15.14
N LEU A 403 -6.62 -7.23 -15.11
CA LEU A 403 -7.74 -8.15 -15.30
C LEU A 403 -8.17 -8.83 -14.00
N THR A 404 -7.48 -8.60 -12.89
CA THR A 404 -7.88 -9.18 -11.60
C THR A 404 -9.24 -8.62 -11.21
N THR A 405 -10.19 -9.54 -11.07
CA THR A 405 -11.53 -9.25 -10.56
C THR A 405 -11.56 -9.39 -9.05
N ASP A 406 -12.31 -8.52 -8.40
CA ASP A 406 -12.64 -8.68 -7.00
C ASP A 406 -13.49 -9.97 -6.83
N PRO A 407 -13.14 -10.87 -5.89
CA PRO A 407 -13.85 -12.13 -5.69
C PRO A 407 -15.31 -11.94 -5.25
N ASP A 408 -15.65 -10.83 -4.61
CA ASP A 408 -16.99 -10.56 -4.09
C ASP A 408 -17.88 -9.93 -5.17
N THR A 409 -17.37 -8.94 -5.93
CA THR A 409 -18.16 -8.25 -6.97
C THR A 409 -18.08 -8.90 -8.34
N LYS A 410 -17.05 -9.74 -8.57
CA LYS A 410 -16.70 -10.34 -9.88
C LYS A 410 -16.32 -9.32 -10.96
N GLU A 411 -16.13 -8.06 -10.59
CA GLU A 411 -15.75 -6.99 -11.52
C GLU A 411 -14.27 -6.63 -11.40
N SER A 412 -13.67 -6.17 -12.50
CA SER A 412 -12.30 -5.65 -12.47
C SER A 412 -12.28 -4.26 -11.84
N ARG A 413 -11.16 -3.90 -11.20
CA ARG A 413 -10.95 -2.55 -10.65
C ARG A 413 -11.27 -1.45 -11.67
N TYR A 414 -10.77 -1.59 -12.89
CA TYR A 414 -10.94 -0.58 -13.94
C TYR A 414 -12.38 -0.50 -14.43
N THR A 415 -13.13 -1.61 -14.38
CA THR A 415 -14.58 -1.61 -14.64
C THR A 415 -15.32 -0.82 -13.56
N SER A 416 -15.02 -1.08 -12.27
CA SER A 416 -15.64 -0.35 -11.16
C SER A 416 -15.34 1.15 -11.21
N MET A 417 -14.09 1.52 -11.48
CA MET A 417 -13.66 2.92 -11.60
C MET A 417 -14.24 3.68 -12.79
N THR A 418 -14.84 3.00 -13.77
CA THR A 418 -15.35 3.61 -15.01
C THR A 418 -16.81 3.27 -15.22
N ARG A 419 -17.11 2.08 -15.75
CA ARG A 419 -18.44 1.59 -16.12
C ARG A 419 -19.45 1.68 -14.98
N GLU A 420 -19.04 1.36 -13.74
CA GLU A 420 -19.93 1.36 -12.58
C GLU A 420 -19.81 2.62 -11.71
N SER A 421 -19.02 3.61 -12.15
CA SER A 421 -18.69 4.81 -11.36
C SER A 421 -19.69 5.98 -11.50
N GLY A 422 -20.75 5.82 -12.28
CA GLY A 422 -21.76 6.85 -12.51
C GLY A 422 -22.92 6.82 -11.52
N VAL A 423 -23.97 7.59 -11.82
CA VAL A 423 -25.22 7.60 -11.07
C VAL A 423 -26.25 6.71 -11.76
N THR A 424 -27.15 6.11 -10.99
CA THR A 424 -28.30 5.41 -11.58
C THR A 424 -29.30 6.45 -12.07
N ALA A 425 -29.50 6.51 -13.39
CA ALA A 425 -30.42 7.42 -14.05
C ALA A 425 -31.06 6.74 -15.27
N GLY A 426 -32.38 6.91 -15.45
CA GLY A 426 -33.11 6.30 -16.57
C GLY A 426 -32.96 4.77 -16.58
N ASN A 427 -32.36 4.25 -17.66
CA ASN A 427 -32.25 2.81 -17.92
C ASN A 427 -31.03 2.12 -17.26
N GLY A 428 -30.22 2.82 -16.48
CA GLY A 428 -29.09 2.17 -15.79
C GLY A 428 -28.09 3.13 -15.16
N ASN A 429 -26.88 2.63 -14.95
CA ASN A 429 -25.75 3.40 -14.45
C ASN A 429 -25.17 4.27 -15.58
N SER A 430 -25.14 5.59 -15.40
CA SER A 430 -24.61 6.56 -16.38
C SER A 430 -23.15 6.29 -16.75
N GLY A 431 -22.39 5.63 -15.87
CA GLY A 431 -21.00 5.24 -16.11
C GLY A 431 -20.86 4.29 -17.30
N ARG A 432 -21.89 3.46 -17.58
CA ARG A 432 -21.94 2.56 -18.75
C ARG A 432 -21.95 3.30 -20.07
N TYR A 433 -22.33 4.57 -20.04
CA TYR A 433 -22.44 5.45 -21.19
C TYR A 433 -21.27 6.43 -21.29
N GLY A 434 -20.28 6.32 -20.39
CA GLY A 434 -19.12 7.21 -20.33
C GLY A 434 -19.33 8.45 -19.46
N HIS A 435 -20.35 8.44 -18.58
CA HIS A 435 -20.63 9.52 -17.63
C HIS A 435 -20.46 9.03 -16.19
N GLY A 436 -19.23 9.12 -15.67
CA GLY A 436 -18.92 8.71 -14.30
C GLY A 436 -17.62 9.34 -13.81
N ARG A 437 -17.12 8.84 -12.67
CA ARG A 437 -15.82 9.26 -12.12
C ARG A 437 -14.67 8.91 -13.06
N GLY A 438 -14.76 7.78 -13.77
CA GLY A 438 -13.90 7.43 -14.89
C GLY A 438 -14.69 7.23 -16.17
N ILE A 439 -14.00 7.31 -17.31
CA ILE A 439 -14.67 7.23 -18.62
C ILE A 439 -14.58 5.82 -19.16
N TYR A 440 -15.73 5.26 -19.52
CA TYR A 440 -15.85 3.94 -20.10
C TYR A 440 -16.29 4.05 -21.57
N VAL A 441 -15.65 3.27 -22.44
CA VAL A 441 -15.95 3.21 -23.87
C VAL A 441 -16.20 1.75 -24.27
N ASP A 442 -17.44 1.47 -24.66
CA ASP A 442 -17.96 0.14 -25.01
C ASP A 442 -17.65 -0.27 -26.46
N ASN A 443 -16.40 -0.17 -26.90
CA ASN A 443 -15.97 -0.59 -28.23
C ASN A 443 -15.55 -2.07 -28.28
N ALA A 444 -16.39 -2.95 -27.72
CA ALA A 444 -16.11 -4.37 -27.57
C ALA A 444 -15.89 -5.08 -28.92
N SER A 445 -16.56 -4.62 -29.98
CA SER A 445 -16.43 -5.19 -31.33
C SER A 445 -15.02 -5.04 -31.92
N ASP A 446 -14.22 -4.08 -31.43
CA ASP A 446 -12.85 -3.81 -31.87
C ASP A 446 -11.79 -4.50 -30.99
N ARG A 447 -12.17 -5.47 -30.15
CA ARG A 447 -11.24 -6.14 -29.25
C ARG A 447 -10.35 -7.13 -29.98
N GLN A 448 -9.08 -6.75 -30.17
CA GLN A 448 -8.02 -7.59 -30.78
C GLN A 448 -7.05 -8.21 -29.75
N THR A 449 -7.29 -8.01 -28.46
CA THR A 449 -6.51 -8.62 -27.37
C THR A 449 -7.32 -9.68 -26.65
N ALA A 450 -6.67 -10.75 -26.18
CA ALA A 450 -7.38 -11.80 -25.47
C ALA A 450 -7.95 -11.33 -24.12
N ASN A 451 -9.07 -11.93 -23.72
CA ASN A 451 -9.76 -11.60 -22.46
C ASN A 451 -9.06 -12.17 -21.21
N SER A 452 -8.12 -13.10 -21.39
CA SER A 452 -7.37 -13.73 -20.29
C SER A 452 -5.88 -13.36 -20.36
N GLU A 453 -5.21 -13.39 -19.21
CA GLU A 453 -3.77 -13.17 -19.12
C GLU A 453 -2.98 -14.17 -19.98
N SER A 454 -3.37 -15.45 -19.93
CA SER A 454 -2.74 -16.51 -20.74
C SER A 454 -2.88 -16.26 -22.25
N GLY A 455 -4.03 -15.73 -22.70
CA GLY A 455 -4.21 -15.37 -24.10
C GLY A 455 -3.45 -14.10 -24.51
N ARG A 456 -3.09 -13.22 -23.57
CA ARG A 456 -2.26 -12.04 -23.84
C ARG A 456 -0.78 -12.37 -23.93
N GLN A 457 -0.34 -13.46 -23.29
CA GLN A 457 1.03 -13.96 -23.39
C GLN A 457 1.38 -14.46 -24.81
N ALA A 458 0.43 -15.12 -25.48
CA ALA A 458 0.60 -15.66 -26.82
C ALA A 458 -0.26 -14.86 -27.81
N PRO A 459 0.32 -13.91 -28.57
CA PRO A 459 -0.45 -13.12 -29.53
C PRO A 459 -1.16 -14.06 -30.52
N SER A 460 -2.49 -14.02 -30.51
CA SER A 460 -3.31 -14.77 -31.47
C SER A 460 -3.18 -14.20 -32.89
N ALA A 461 -3.65 -14.95 -33.89
CA ALA A 461 -3.78 -14.50 -35.29
C ALA A 461 -4.52 -13.16 -35.45
N ARG A 462 -5.32 -12.78 -34.44
CA ARG A 462 -6.09 -11.53 -34.39
C ARG A 462 -5.45 -10.43 -33.52
N SER A 463 -4.23 -10.65 -33.04
CA SER A 463 -3.52 -9.64 -32.25
C SER A 463 -3.21 -8.40 -33.10
N LEU A 464 -3.28 -7.21 -32.48
CA LEU A 464 -3.02 -5.95 -33.17
C LEU A 464 -1.63 -5.93 -33.85
N VAL A 465 -0.61 -6.49 -33.20
CA VAL A 465 0.74 -6.57 -33.75
C VAL A 465 0.76 -7.43 -35.01
N GLN A 466 0.13 -8.60 -34.97
CA GLN A 466 0.07 -9.49 -36.13
C GLN A 466 -0.73 -8.88 -37.29
N ASP A 467 -1.88 -8.27 -36.98
CA ASP A 467 -2.71 -7.54 -37.95
C ASP A 467 -1.92 -6.40 -38.62
N TRP A 468 -1.15 -5.66 -37.83
CA TRP A 468 -0.30 -4.59 -38.35
C TRP A 468 0.90 -5.08 -39.17
N THR A 469 1.50 -6.22 -38.84
CA THR A 469 2.67 -6.73 -39.57
C THR A 469 2.32 -7.54 -40.82
N ASP A 470 1.08 -7.98 -40.98
CA ASP A 470 0.63 -8.80 -42.10
C ASP A 470 -0.47 -8.10 -42.92
N PRO A 471 -0.10 -7.34 -43.96
CA PRO A 471 -1.07 -6.69 -44.86
C PRO A 471 -1.95 -7.65 -45.65
N ASN A 472 -1.61 -8.95 -45.70
CA ASN A 472 -2.39 -9.97 -46.40
C ASN A 472 -3.30 -10.77 -45.45
N ASN A 473 -3.37 -10.38 -44.17
CA ASN A 473 -4.24 -11.03 -43.21
C ASN A 473 -5.71 -10.85 -43.63
N ARG A 474 -6.36 -11.96 -43.99
CA ARG A 474 -7.78 -11.97 -44.41
C ARG A 474 -8.75 -11.58 -43.29
N ASP A 475 -8.30 -11.70 -42.04
CA ASP A 475 -9.02 -11.27 -40.86
C ASP A 475 -8.68 -9.82 -40.46
N SER A 476 -7.89 -9.11 -41.28
CA SER A 476 -7.53 -7.72 -41.00
C SER A 476 -8.74 -6.80 -41.08
N SER A 477 -8.82 -5.90 -40.11
CA SER A 477 -9.83 -4.84 -40.09
C SER A 477 -9.23 -3.43 -40.19
N GLY A 478 -7.89 -3.32 -40.17
CA GLY A 478 -7.16 -2.05 -40.13
C GLY A 478 -6.53 -1.64 -41.46
N TRP A 479 -6.27 -2.56 -42.39
CA TRP A 479 -5.64 -2.23 -43.68
C TRP A 479 -6.63 -1.58 -44.67
N ASN A 480 -6.30 -0.37 -45.13
CA ASN A 480 -6.99 0.35 -46.19
C ASN A 480 -6.03 0.54 -47.36
N GLY A 481 -5.99 -0.45 -48.26
CA GLY A 481 -4.96 -0.50 -49.31
C GLY A 481 -3.55 -0.55 -48.69
N PRO A 482 -2.62 0.34 -49.06
CA PRO A 482 -1.25 0.33 -48.53
C PRO A 482 -1.11 1.00 -47.14
N PHE A 483 -2.18 1.56 -46.59
CA PHE A 483 -2.14 2.28 -45.31
C PHE A 483 -2.86 1.49 -44.22
N TYR A 484 -2.15 1.26 -43.11
CA TYR A 484 -2.75 0.67 -41.92
C TYR A 484 -3.36 1.76 -41.03
N MET A 485 -4.67 1.70 -40.84
CA MET A 485 -5.43 2.55 -39.92
C MET A 485 -6.22 1.66 -38.96
N PRO A 486 -5.70 1.40 -37.75
CA PRO A 486 -6.31 0.44 -36.85
C PRO A 486 -7.76 0.82 -36.53
N ARG A 487 -8.62 -0.19 -36.36
CA ARG A 487 -9.95 0.00 -35.77
C ARG A 487 -9.83 0.42 -34.32
N GLY A 488 -10.78 1.22 -33.86
CA GLY A 488 -10.86 1.66 -32.47
C GLY A 488 -11.27 3.12 -32.30
N ALA A 489 -11.73 3.43 -31.08
CA ALA A 489 -12.03 4.78 -30.68
C ALA A 489 -10.79 5.67 -30.79
N TYR A 490 -10.99 6.95 -31.08
CA TYR A 490 -9.93 7.94 -31.20
C TYR A 490 -9.98 8.88 -30.00
N LEU A 491 -8.92 8.87 -29.20
CA LEU A 491 -8.69 9.76 -28.06
C LEU A 491 -7.71 10.86 -28.48
N LEU A 492 -8.18 12.09 -28.45
CA LEU A 492 -7.35 13.28 -28.63
C LEU A 492 -7.12 13.94 -27.27
N LEU A 493 -5.87 13.93 -26.79
CA LEU A 493 -5.50 14.62 -25.56
C LEU A 493 -5.35 16.11 -25.83
N GLN A 494 -5.90 16.94 -24.95
CA GLN A 494 -5.85 18.39 -25.04
C GLN A 494 -5.40 18.97 -23.70
N SER A 495 -5.00 20.24 -23.66
CA SER A 495 -4.42 20.85 -22.45
C SER A 495 -5.38 20.93 -21.27
N ASP A 496 -6.68 20.90 -21.53
CA ASP A 496 -7.76 21.11 -20.56
C ASP A 496 -8.74 19.92 -20.47
N GLY A 497 -8.36 18.78 -21.05
CA GLY A 497 -9.21 17.59 -21.10
C GLY A 497 -8.89 16.73 -22.31
N PHE A 498 -9.91 16.15 -22.94
CA PHE A 498 -9.73 15.28 -24.10
C PHE A 498 -11.02 15.16 -24.90
N THR A 499 -10.93 14.66 -26.13
CA THR A 499 -12.10 14.36 -26.96
C THR A 499 -12.03 12.90 -27.37
N ILE A 500 -13.14 12.19 -27.23
CA ILE A 500 -13.24 10.79 -27.66
C ILE A 500 -14.22 10.70 -28.82
N THR A 501 -13.72 10.23 -29.96
CA THR A 501 -14.53 9.94 -31.15
C THR A 501 -14.69 8.44 -31.30
N ARG A 502 -15.93 7.98 -31.36
CA ARG A 502 -16.30 6.58 -31.59
C ARG A 502 -15.88 6.12 -33.00
N ASP A 503 -15.61 4.82 -33.19
CA ASP A 503 -15.29 4.29 -34.51
C ASP A 503 -16.58 4.13 -35.34
N GLY A 504 -16.67 4.88 -36.44
CA GLY A 504 -17.81 4.79 -37.36
C GLY A 504 -17.98 3.40 -38.02
N ARG A 505 -16.93 2.57 -38.00
CA ARG A 505 -16.95 1.18 -38.50
C ARG A 505 -17.52 0.18 -37.49
N GLY A 506 -17.75 0.60 -36.24
CA GLY A 506 -18.29 -0.20 -35.13
C GLY A 506 -19.72 -0.71 -35.37
N ALA A 507 -20.26 -1.47 -34.42
CA ALA A 507 -21.69 -1.79 -34.39
C ALA A 507 -22.53 -0.52 -34.11
N ALA A 508 -23.81 -0.51 -34.48
CA ALA A 508 -24.66 0.69 -34.38
C ALA A 508 -24.71 1.29 -32.97
N ASN A 509 -24.66 0.45 -31.93
CA ASN A 509 -24.65 0.87 -30.53
C ASN A 509 -23.31 1.44 -30.05
N GLU A 510 -22.22 1.27 -30.80
CA GLU A 510 -20.86 1.72 -30.43
C GLU A 510 -20.43 2.97 -31.19
N ARG A 511 -21.17 3.37 -32.25
CA ARG A 511 -20.87 4.51 -33.14
C ARG A 511 -21.23 5.87 -32.56
N GLU A 512 -22.14 5.91 -31.60
CA GLU A 512 -22.68 7.13 -31.04
C GLU A 512 -22.67 7.07 -29.51
N TRP A 513 -22.48 8.22 -28.89
CA TRP A 513 -22.60 8.39 -27.46
C TRP A 513 -24.06 8.28 -27.03
N ARG A 514 -24.24 7.89 -25.77
CA ARG A 514 -25.53 7.92 -25.11
C ARG A 514 -25.53 9.06 -24.12
N ASP A 515 -26.70 9.57 -23.78
CA ASP A 515 -26.86 10.52 -22.69
C ASP A 515 -26.81 9.82 -21.31
N TYR A 516 -26.98 10.61 -20.24
CA TYR A 516 -26.97 10.13 -18.87
C TYR A 516 -28.08 9.12 -18.56
N GLY A 517 -29.19 9.14 -19.30
CA GLY A 517 -30.32 8.21 -19.15
C GLY A 517 -30.21 6.96 -20.03
N GLY A 518 -29.23 6.92 -20.93
CA GLY A 518 -28.96 5.82 -21.87
C GLY A 518 -29.59 5.98 -23.25
N ALA A 519 -30.26 7.10 -23.54
CA ALA A 519 -30.78 7.39 -24.87
C ALA A 519 -29.64 7.81 -25.82
N THR A 520 -29.80 7.53 -27.12
CA THR A 520 -28.80 7.90 -28.12
C THR A 520 -28.70 9.42 -28.25
N SER A 521 -27.49 9.98 -28.18
CA SER A 521 -27.28 11.43 -28.33
C SER A 521 -27.15 11.88 -29.79
N GLY A 522 -26.94 10.95 -30.72
CA GLY A 522 -26.62 11.23 -32.13
C GLY A 522 -25.20 11.77 -32.34
N GLN A 523 -24.39 11.87 -31.28
CA GLN A 523 -23.03 12.40 -31.36
C GLN A 523 -22.02 11.25 -31.44
N SER A 524 -21.18 11.24 -32.47
CA SER A 524 -20.06 10.29 -32.59
C SER A 524 -18.81 10.74 -31.83
N SER A 525 -18.73 12.02 -31.46
CA SER A 525 -17.61 12.60 -30.72
C SER A 525 -18.12 13.30 -29.47
N LEU A 526 -17.42 13.10 -28.35
CA LEU A 526 -17.76 13.74 -27.08
C LEU A 526 -16.51 14.39 -26.49
N ARG A 527 -16.65 15.67 -26.16
CA ARG A 527 -15.65 16.49 -25.51
C ARG A 527 -15.76 16.34 -24.01
N TYR A 528 -14.63 16.08 -23.35
CA TYR A 528 -14.47 16.05 -21.90
C TYR A 528 -13.53 17.15 -21.45
N ARG A 529 -13.87 17.81 -20.34
CA ARG A 529 -13.05 18.84 -19.71
C ARG A 529 -12.80 18.54 -18.26
N ILE A 530 -11.58 18.81 -17.83
CA ILE A 530 -11.11 18.57 -16.47
C ILE A 530 -10.84 19.92 -15.82
N GLY A 531 -11.42 20.13 -14.63
CA GLY A 531 -11.26 21.37 -13.88
C GLY A 531 -11.41 21.15 -12.38
N ARG A 532 -11.42 22.24 -11.61
CA ARG A 532 -11.63 22.18 -10.16
C ARG A 532 -12.96 22.81 -9.79
N ASP A 533 -13.66 22.21 -8.83
CA ASP A 533 -14.83 22.82 -8.21
C ASP A 533 -14.43 23.89 -7.16
N ALA A 534 -15.43 24.47 -6.49
CA ALA A 534 -15.23 25.48 -5.45
C ALA A 534 -14.44 24.95 -4.23
N GLN A 535 -14.38 23.63 -4.05
CA GLN A 535 -13.65 22.95 -2.98
C GLN A 535 -12.25 22.51 -3.43
N GLY A 536 -11.86 22.80 -4.68
CA GLY A 536 -10.57 22.44 -5.25
C GLY A 536 -10.46 20.98 -5.70
N VAL A 537 -11.55 20.21 -5.68
CA VAL A 537 -11.58 18.82 -6.12
C VAL A 537 -11.55 18.77 -7.65
N ILE A 538 -10.73 17.88 -8.20
CA ILE A 538 -10.66 17.69 -9.66
C ILE A 538 -11.93 16.99 -10.12
N ARG A 539 -12.65 17.63 -11.05
CA ARG A 539 -13.92 17.17 -11.63
C ARG A 539 -13.79 17.00 -13.13
N ILE A 540 -14.61 16.12 -13.67
CA ILE A 540 -14.80 15.93 -15.11
C ILE A 540 -16.23 16.27 -15.50
N VAL A 541 -16.35 17.02 -16.59
CA VAL A 541 -17.61 17.34 -17.27
C VAL A 541 -17.47 17.07 -18.75
N ASP A 542 -18.60 16.90 -19.44
CA ASP A 542 -18.65 16.59 -20.86
C ASP A 542 -19.75 17.38 -21.58
N GLY A 543 -19.75 17.30 -22.92
CA GLY A 543 -20.71 17.98 -23.78
C GLY A 543 -22.18 17.63 -23.56
N LEU A 544 -22.47 16.54 -22.85
CA LEU A 544 -23.82 16.10 -22.50
C LEU A 544 -24.14 16.31 -21.01
N THR A 545 -23.21 16.88 -20.23
CA THR A 545 -23.43 17.16 -18.80
C THR A 545 -24.63 18.12 -18.61
N PRO A 546 -25.66 17.74 -17.83
CA PRO A 546 -26.87 18.53 -17.67
C PRO A 546 -26.60 19.97 -17.19
N GLY A 547 -27.05 20.92 -18.02
CA GLY A 547 -26.97 22.35 -17.75
C GLY A 547 -25.61 22.99 -18.02
N ILE A 548 -24.71 22.30 -18.74
CA ILE A 548 -23.61 22.92 -19.46
C ILE A 548 -24.07 23.14 -20.91
N ALA A 549 -24.23 24.40 -21.31
CA ALA A 549 -24.74 24.74 -22.65
C ALA A 549 -23.65 24.69 -23.74
N ASN A 550 -22.39 25.00 -23.38
CA ASN A 550 -21.26 24.97 -24.31
C ASN A 550 -20.00 24.48 -23.59
N ILE A 551 -19.62 23.24 -23.86
CA ILE A 551 -18.43 22.60 -23.27
C ILE A 551 -17.11 23.26 -23.72
N ASP A 552 -17.08 23.81 -24.94
CA ASP A 552 -15.92 24.52 -25.48
C ASP A 552 -15.87 26.00 -25.03
N GLY A 553 -16.87 26.44 -24.26
CA GLY A 553 -16.93 27.77 -23.66
C GLY A 553 -16.01 27.94 -22.44
N ASN A 554 -16.10 29.11 -21.81
CA ASN A 554 -15.40 29.36 -20.56
C ASN A 554 -16.18 28.75 -19.38
N LEU A 555 -15.72 27.61 -18.86
CA LEU A 555 -16.35 26.93 -17.73
C LEU A 555 -15.90 27.52 -16.39
N THR A 556 -16.85 27.71 -15.49
CA THR A 556 -16.61 28.19 -14.13
C THR A 556 -16.43 27.03 -13.15
N THR A 557 -15.95 27.32 -11.94
CA THR A 557 -15.88 26.33 -10.84
C THR A 557 -17.25 25.73 -10.49
N ALA A 558 -18.34 26.49 -10.71
CA ALA A 558 -19.70 26.01 -10.52
C ALA A 558 -20.12 25.01 -11.60
N ASP A 559 -19.67 25.18 -12.85
CA ASP A 559 -19.93 24.24 -13.93
C ASP A 559 -19.23 22.90 -13.67
N TYR A 560 -17.96 22.94 -13.24
CA TYR A 560 -17.24 21.75 -12.82
C TYR A 560 -17.89 21.05 -11.61
N GLY A 561 -18.55 21.81 -10.73
CA GLY A 561 -19.31 21.26 -9.60
C GLY A 561 -20.51 20.38 -10.00
N ARG A 562 -20.97 20.44 -11.26
CA ARG A 562 -22.02 19.57 -11.81
C ARG A 562 -21.50 18.20 -12.24
N GLY A 563 -20.18 18.08 -12.40
CA GLY A 563 -19.51 16.87 -12.86
C GLY A 563 -19.13 15.90 -11.75
N PHE A 564 -18.53 14.79 -12.14
CA PHE A 564 -18.03 13.77 -11.22
C PHE A 564 -16.60 14.08 -10.76
N PRO A 565 -16.20 13.67 -9.54
CA PRO A 565 -14.79 13.61 -9.17
C PRO A 565 -14.05 12.72 -10.15
N PHE A 566 -13.03 13.26 -10.83
CA PHE A 566 -12.34 12.52 -11.88
C PHE A 566 -11.33 11.53 -11.28
N SER A 567 -11.43 10.26 -11.67
CA SER A 567 -10.55 9.19 -11.22
C SER A 567 -9.23 9.12 -11.99
N GLY A 568 -9.10 9.86 -13.10
CA GLY A 568 -7.93 9.79 -13.97
C GLY A 568 -7.91 8.59 -14.92
N VAL A 569 -8.95 7.76 -14.90
CA VAL A 569 -8.99 6.49 -15.65
C VAL A 569 -9.92 6.58 -16.85
N LEU A 570 -9.39 6.19 -18.01
CA LEU A 570 -10.14 5.92 -19.23
C LEU A 570 -10.03 4.43 -19.54
N ASN A 571 -11.15 3.75 -19.69
CA ASN A 571 -11.20 2.32 -19.97
C ASN A 571 -11.88 2.08 -21.33
N PHE A 572 -11.13 1.51 -22.26
CA PHE A 572 -11.60 1.13 -23.59
C PHE A 572 -11.67 -0.39 -23.65
N GLU A 573 -12.84 -0.93 -23.96
CA GLU A 573 -13.01 -2.39 -24.06
C GLU A 573 -12.27 -3.01 -25.26
N GLY A 574 -12.08 -2.23 -26.32
CA GLY A 574 -11.35 -2.60 -27.52
C GLY A 574 -10.16 -1.68 -27.76
N ASN A 575 -9.75 -1.60 -29.02
CA ASN A 575 -8.62 -0.78 -29.42
C ASN A 575 -8.85 0.72 -29.24
N VAL A 576 -7.80 1.46 -28.90
CA VAL A 576 -7.81 2.93 -28.84
C VAL A 576 -6.63 3.50 -29.61
N ARG A 577 -6.88 4.60 -30.32
CA ARG A 577 -5.87 5.41 -31.00
C ARG A 577 -5.70 6.69 -30.20
N VAL A 578 -4.48 6.97 -29.73
CA VAL A 578 -4.19 8.12 -28.88
C VAL A 578 -3.33 9.13 -29.64
N ARG A 579 -3.70 10.41 -29.60
CA ARG A 579 -2.91 11.52 -30.13
C ARG A 579 -2.69 12.60 -29.08
#